data_AF-A0A845W630-F1
#
_entry.id   AF-A0A845W630-F1
#
_cell.length_a   1.000
_cell.length_b   1.000
_cell.length_c   1.000
_cell.angle_alpha   90.00
_cell.angle_beta   90.00
_cell.angle_gamma   90.00
#
_symmetry.space_group_name_H-M   'P 1'
#
loop_
_entity.id
_entity.type
_entity.pdbx_description
1 polymer ?
#
loop_
_entity_poly.entity_id
_entity_poly.type
_entity_poly.pdbx_seq_one_letter_code
_entity_poly.pdbx_strand_id
1 'polypeptide(L)' 'MHPEVPPETIWQNVVIDWLLQSVRERGGSRSLERFENTARLLTVVQTCRSQQRCVVNFFAEALRAHIGRDMGFP' A
#
# COMPACT_ATOMS: atom_id res chain seq x y z
N MET A 1 -24.11 11.61 8.39
CA MET A 1 -23.64 10.29 7.92
C MET A 1 -22.14 10.24 8.15
N HIS A 2 -21.68 9.54 9.18
CA HIS A 2 -20.27 9.20 9.35
C HIS A 2 -20.04 7.89 8.60
N PRO A 3 -19.04 7.78 7.71
CA PRO A 3 -18.71 6.49 7.14
C PRO A 3 -18.20 5.61 8.29
N GLU A 4 -18.94 4.57 8.61
CA GLU A 4 -18.60 3.58 9.61
C GLU A 4 -17.42 2.78 9.06
N VAL A 5 -16.21 3.25 9.33
CA VAL A 5 -14.98 2.56 8.97
C VAL A 5 -14.94 1.27 9.81
N PRO A 6 -14.93 0.08 9.19
CA PRO A 6 -14.97 -1.16 9.94
C PRO A 6 -13.76 -1.23 10.87
N PRO A 7 -13.93 -1.67 12.12
CA PRO A 7 -12.93 -1.52 13.19
C PRO A 7 -11.58 -2.14 12.85
N GLU A 8 -11.58 -3.20 12.05
CA GLU A 8 -10.37 -3.83 11.48
C GLU A 8 -9.49 -2.86 10.67
N THR A 9 -10.08 -1.91 9.95
CA THR A 9 -9.35 -0.89 9.18
C THR A 9 -8.65 0.11 10.09
N ILE A 10 -9.26 0.43 11.23
CA ILE A 10 -8.67 1.31 12.25
C ILE A 10 -7.43 0.63 12.84
N TRP A 11 -7.53 -0.66 13.18
CA TRP A 11 -6.41 -1.43 13.70
C TRP A 11 -5.28 -1.62 12.69
N GLN A 12 -5.60 -1.84 11.42
CA GLN A 12 -4.59 -1.94 10.36
C GLN A 12 -3.80 -0.64 10.19
N ASN A 13 -4.47 0.51 10.18
CA ASN A 13 -3.82 1.81 10.06
C ASN A 13 -2.93 2.11 11.29
N VAL A 14 -3.39 1.79 12.50
CA VAL A 14 -2.62 1.97 13.74
C VAL A 14 -1.37 1.09 13.78
N VAL A 15 -1.45 -0.17 13.32
CA VAL A 15 -0.29 -1.06 13.27
C VAL A 15 0.73 -0.58 12.24
N ILE A 16 0.28 -0.07 11.09
CA ILE A 16 1.17 0.50 10.07
C ILE A 16 1.89 1.74 10.61
N ASP A 17 1.17 2.66 11.24
CA ASP A 17 1.76 3.88 11.81
C ASP A 17 2.75 3.57 12.92
N TRP A 18 2.44 2.61 13.79
CA TRP A 18 3.34 2.17 14.85
C TRP A 18 4.62 1.54 14.28
N LEU A 19 4.51 0.72 13.24
CA LEU A 19 5.67 0.15 12.58
C LEU A 19 6.53 1.23 11.90
N LEU A 20 5.91 2.20 11.21
CA LEU A 20 6.59 3.36 10.62
C LEU A 20 7.35 4.16 11.68
N GLN A 21 6.69 4.47 12.79
CA GLN A 21 7.28 5.16 13.95
C GLN A 21 8.48 4.38 14.51
N SER A 22 8.32 3.06 14.72
CA SER A 22 9.37 2.21 15.29
C SER A 22 10.61 2.12 14.39
N VAL A 23 10.42 2.10 13.06
CA VAL A 23 11.52 2.10 12.10
C VAL A 23 12.17 3.47 12.04
N ARG A 24 11.40 4.56 12.07
CA ARG A 24 11.93 5.93 12.14
C ARG A 24 12.82 6.14 13.37
N GLU A 25 12.43 5.56 14.51
CA GLU A 25 13.17 5.66 15.76
C GLU A 25 14.40 4.72 15.83
N ARG A 26 14.35 3.54 15.19
CA ARG A 26 15.38 2.48 15.34
C ARG A 26 16.27 2.24 14.12
N GLY A 27 15.90 2.71 12.93
CA GLY A 27 16.60 2.46 11.68
C GLY A 27 16.64 3.71 10.82
N GLY A 28 17.81 4.34 10.69
CA GLY A 28 17.99 5.60 9.95
C GLY A 28 17.38 5.61 8.54
N SER A 29 17.21 6.80 7.97
CA SER A 29 16.44 7.16 6.76
C SER A 29 16.25 6.08 5.67
N ARG A 30 17.28 5.31 5.31
CA ARG A 30 17.21 4.22 4.32
C ARG A 30 16.37 3.02 4.74
N SER A 31 16.29 2.73 6.04
CA SER A 31 15.42 1.69 6.61
C SER A 31 13.96 2.13 6.58
N LEU A 32 13.69 3.41 6.78
CA LEU A 32 12.34 3.97 6.73
C LEU A 32 11.78 3.95 5.29
N GLU A 33 12.57 4.37 4.30
CA GLU A 33 12.16 4.32 2.88
C GLU A 33 11.84 2.88 2.41
N ARG A 34 12.67 1.91 2.76
CA ARG A 34 12.43 0.49 2.44
C ARG A 34 11.20 -0.06 3.16
N PHE A 35 11.00 0.36 4.41
CA PHE A 35 9.84 -0.01 5.17
C PHE A 35 8.56 0.59 4.56
N GLU A 36 8.56 1.87 4.18
CA GLU A 36 7.44 2.52 3.49
C GLU A 36 7.09 1.82 2.18
N ASN A 37 8.10 1.46 1.37
CA ASN A 37 7.87 0.71 0.13
C ASN A 37 7.27 -0.67 0.41
N THR A 38 7.73 -1.36 1.46
CA THR A 38 7.17 -2.63 1.90
C THR A 38 5.72 -2.47 2.39
N ALA A 39 5.44 -1.43 3.17
CA ALA A 39 4.11 -1.12 3.67
C ALA A 39 3.13 -0.84 2.52
N ARG A 40 3.54 -0.03 1.54
CA ARG A 40 2.74 0.23 0.32
C ARG A 40 2.41 -1.06 -0.43
N LEU A 41 3.41 -1.94 -0.62
CA LEU A 41 3.21 -3.22 -1.29
C LEU A 41 2.23 -4.12 -0.51
N LEU A 42 2.39 -4.23 0.80
CA LEU A 42 1.50 -5.00 1.65
C LEU A 42 0.07 -4.45 1.62
N THR A 43 -0.10 -3.12 1.65
CA THR A 43 -1.42 -2.49 1.50
C THR A 43 -2.09 -2.92 0.19
N VAL A 44 -1.38 -2.87 -0.94
CA VAL A 44 -1.93 -3.34 -2.23
C VAL A 44 -2.35 -4.80 -2.18
N VAL A 45 -1.52 -5.68 -1.61
CA VAL A 45 -1.82 -7.11 -1.45
C VAL A 45 -3.08 -7.31 -0.59
N GLN A 46 -3.18 -6.62 0.55
CA GLN A 46 -4.32 -6.73 1.45
C GLN A 46 -5.60 -6.17 0.84
N THR A 47 -5.53 -5.03 0.13
CA THR A 47 -6.66 -4.47 -0.62
C THR A 47 -7.12 -5.42 -1.73
N CYS A 48 -6.21 -6.04 -2.46
CA CYS A 48 -6.58 -7.05 -3.45
C CYS A 48 -7.30 -8.23 -2.79
N ARG A 49 -6.79 -8.70 -1.65
CA ARG A 49 -7.41 -9.79 -0.88
C ARG A 49 -8.81 -9.43 -0.39
N SER A 50 -9.02 -8.22 0.16
CA SER A 50 -10.34 -7.79 0.67
C SER A 50 -11.36 -7.62 -0.45
N GLN A 51 -10.91 -7.20 -1.64
CA GLN A 51 -11.75 -7.07 -2.84
C GLN A 51 -11.90 -8.39 -3.62
N GLN A 52 -11.31 -9.50 -3.15
CA GLN A 52 -11.24 -10.78 -3.87
C GLN A 52 -10.64 -10.66 -5.29
N ARG A 53 -9.71 -9.72 -5.48
CA ARG A 53 -9.02 -9.46 -6.75
C ARG A 53 -7.66 -10.16 -6.77
N CYS A 54 -7.24 -10.61 -7.95
CA CYS A 54 -5.90 -11.14 -8.16
C CYS A 54 -4.86 -10.01 -8.16
N VAL A 55 -3.92 -10.06 -7.21
CA VAL A 55 -2.86 -9.05 -7.07
C VAL A 55 -1.94 -8.99 -8.29
N VAL A 56 -1.68 -10.13 -8.94
CA VAL A 56 -0.84 -10.20 -10.14
C VAL A 56 -1.51 -9.47 -11.30
N ASN A 57 -2.82 -9.65 -11.49
CA ASN A 57 -3.58 -8.95 -12.52
C ASN A 57 -3.61 -7.44 -12.25
N PHE A 58 -3.78 -7.03 -10.99
CA PHE A 58 -3.70 -5.62 -10.61
C PHE A 58 -2.36 -4.99 -11.01
N PHE A 59 -1.24 -5.65 -10.71
CA PHE A 59 0.07 -5.13 -11.12
C PHE A 59 0.26 -5.12 -12.64
N ALA A 60 -0.23 -6.14 -13.35
CA ALA A 60 -0.17 -6.15 -14.81
C ALA A 60 -0.96 -4.98 -15.43
N GLU A 61 -2.16 -4.70 -14.92
CA GLU A 61 -2.98 -3.54 -15.33
C GLU A 61 -2.28 -2.22 -15.00
N ALA A 62 -1.74 -2.09 -13.79
CA ALA A 62 -1.04 -0.88 -13.35
C ALA A 62 0.20 -0.59 -14.20
N LEU A 63 1.00 -1.61 -14.53
CA LEU A 63 2.16 -1.50 -15.40
C LEU A 63 1.76 -1.10 -16.82
N ARG A 64 0.71 -1.72 -17.38
CA ARG A 64 0.19 -1.34 -18.71
C ARG A 64 -0.31 0.10 -18.72
N ALA A 65 -1.02 0.54 -17.69
CA ALA A 65 -1.49 1.92 -17.56
C ALA A 65 -0.34 2.91 -17.31
N HIS A 66 0.76 2.49 -16.71
CA HIS A 66 1.94 3.33 -16.52
C HIS A 66 2.70 3.49 -17.84
N ILE A 67 2.97 2.38 -18.55
CA ILE A 67 3.63 2.39 -19.85
C ILE A 67 2.79 3.14 -20.89
N GLY A 68 1.47 2.96 -20.89
CA GLY A 68 0.56 3.70 -21.78
C GLY A 68 0.60 5.21 -21.56
N ARG A 69 0.73 5.65 -20.31
CA ARG A 69 0.92 7.06 -19.96
C ARG A 69 2.29 7.61 -20.39
N ASP A 70 3.35 6.82 -20.22
CA ASP A 70 4.71 7.22 -20.65
C ASP A 70 4.84 7.25 -22.18
N MET A 71 4.06 6.45 -22.90
CA MET A 71 4.01 6.45 -24.36
C MET A 71 3.05 7.51 -24.95
N GLY A 72 2.39 8.33 -24.13
CA GLY A 72 1.61 9.48 -24.59
C GLY A 72 0.35 9.15 -25.41
N PHE A 73 -0.26 7.98 -25.19
CA PHE A 73 -1.63 7.75 -25.70
C PHE A 73 -2.64 8.39 -24.73
N PRO A 74 -3.61 9.19 -25.25
CA PRO A 74 -4.56 9.94 -24.43
C PRO A 74 -5.46 9.06 -23.56
#